data_AF-A0A8S9XR94-F1
#
_entry.id   AF-A0A8S9XR94-F1
#
_cell.length_a   1.000
_cell.length_b   1.000
_cell.length_c   1.000
_cell.angle_alpha   90.00
_cell.angle_beta   90.00
_cell.angle_gamma   90.00
#
_symmetry.space_group_name_H-M   'P 1'
#
loop_
_entity.id
_entity.type
_entity.pdbx_description
1 polymer ?
#
loop_
_entity_poly.entity_id
_entity_poly.type
_entity_poly.pdbx_seq_one_letter_code
_entity_poly.pdbx_strand_id
1 'polypeptide(L)'
;VMAFVQKAIARLNEPEKLDQLLKELGRKHHTYKAKAKYVDLVGPQFMQAIQPSLDSEWTEEVSVAWKLLFAHIGYIMKGAMAEAAEEEAAKGRA
;
A
#
# COMPACT_ATOMS: atom_id res chain seq x y z
N VAL A 1 -3.99 9.37 0.33
CA VAL A 1 -4.47 7.97 0.50
C VAL A 1 -5.63 7.67 -0.45
N MET A 2 -6.79 8.35 -0.37
CA MET A 2 -7.99 8.05 -1.18
C MET A 2 -7.72 7.94 -2.69
N ALA A 3 -7.13 8.97 -3.32
CA ALA A 3 -6.82 8.96 -4.74
C ALA A 3 -5.87 7.82 -5.16
N PHE A 4 -5.03 7.35 -4.23
CA PHE A 4 -4.14 6.22 -4.50
C PHE A 4 -4.89 4.90 -4.48
N VAL A 5 -5.78 4.70 -3.50
CA VAL A 5 -6.63 3.51 -3.43
C VAL A 5 -7.49 3.39 -4.70
N GLN A 6 -8.05 4.49 -5.18
CA GLN A 6 -8.77 4.52 -6.46
C GLN A 6 -7.87 4.11 -7.63
N LYS A 7 -6.63 4.62 -7.69
CA LYS A 7 -5.66 4.23 -8.73
C LYS A 7 -5.28 2.75 -8.67
N ALA A 8 -5.20 2.18 -7.47
CA ALA A 8 -4.91 0.77 -7.27
C ALA A 8 -6.06 -0.11 -7.77
N ILE A 9 -7.30 0.22 -7.39
CA ILE A 9 -8.52 -0.45 -7.86
C ILE A 9 -8.64 -0.39 -9.39
N ALA A 10 -8.37 0.76 -9.99
CA ALA A 10 -8.41 0.95 -11.44
C ALA A 10 -7.38 0.09 -12.21
N ARG A 11 -6.41 -0.54 -11.52
CA ARG A 11 -5.31 -1.33 -12.11
C ARG A 11 -5.29 -2.77 -11.62
N LEU A 12 -6.37 -3.27 -11.02
CA LEU A 12 -6.42 -4.66 -10.55
C LEU A 12 -6.14 -5.68 -11.67
N ASN A 13 -6.47 -5.35 -12.91
CA ASN A 13 -6.23 -6.17 -14.10
C ASN A 13 -4.92 -5.82 -14.84
N GLU A 14 -4.08 -4.97 -14.25
CA GLU A 14 -2.80 -4.51 -14.81
C GLU A 14 -1.68 -4.65 -13.75
N PRO A 15 -1.37 -5.88 -13.31
CA PRO A 15 -0.55 -6.13 -12.12
C PRO A 15 0.85 -5.50 -12.20
N GLU A 16 1.49 -5.51 -13.37
CA GLU A 16 2.81 -4.90 -13.55
C GLU A 16 2.78 -3.39 -13.33
N LYS A 17 1.71 -2.71 -13.80
CA LYS A 17 1.55 -1.26 -13.61
C LYS A 17 1.21 -0.94 -12.16
N LEU A 18 0.41 -1.77 -11.50
CA LEU A 18 0.10 -1.61 -10.08
C LEU A 18 1.36 -1.77 -9.23
N ASP A 19 2.16 -2.80 -9.50
CA ASP A 19 3.39 -3.08 -8.78
C ASP A 19 4.43 -1.96 -8.94
N GLN A 20 4.61 -1.44 -10.16
CA GLN A 20 5.48 -0.29 -10.41
C GLN A 20 5.01 0.94 -9.60
N LEU A 21 3.70 1.23 -9.64
CA LEU A 21 3.10 2.34 -8.92
C LEU A 21 3.30 2.22 -7.39
N LEU A 22 3.15 1.00 -6.85
CA LEU A 22 3.35 0.71 -5.43
C LEU A 22 4.82 0.82 -5.01
N LYS A 23 5.74 0.34 -5.85
CA LYS A 23 7.18 0.49 -5.63
C LYS A 23 7.60 1.95 -5.58
N GLU A 24 7.15 2.77 -6.54
CA GLU A 24 7.40 4.21 -6.53
C GLU A 24 6.85 4.88 -5.26
N LEU A 25 5.64 4.49 -4.84
CA LEU A 25 5.04 5.00 -3.63
C LEU A 25 5.87 4.63 -2.39
N GLY A 26 6.32 3.37 -2.30
CA GLY A 26 7.18 2.88 -1.22
C GLY A 26 8.49 3.67 -1.13
N ARG A 27 9.21 3.85 -2.26
CA ARG A 27 10.45 4.66 -2.29
C ARG A 27 10.22 6.10 -1.79
N LYS A 28 9.11 6.75 -2.19
CA LYS A 28 8.75 8.08 -1.68
C LYS A 28 8.51 8.08 -0.17
N HIS A 29 7.88 7.04 0.39
CA HIS A 29 7.66 6.92 1.83
C HIS A 29 8.96 6.72 2.61
N HIS A 30 9.96 6.07 2.02
CA HIS A 30 11.32 6.07 2.58
C HIS A 30 11.92 7.48 2.60
N THR A 31 11.79 8.26 1.51
CA THR A 31 12.23 9.66 1.47
C THR A 31 11.54 10.51 2.54
N TYR A 32 10.25 10.28 2.82
CA TYR A 32 9.51 10.94 3.89
C TYR A 32 9.90 10.48 5.31
N LYS A 33 10.86 9.55 5.42
CA LYS A 33 11.29 8.90 6.67
C LYS A 33 10.13 8.25 7.43
N ALA A 34 9.14 7.76 6.69
CA ALA A 34 8.03 6.99 7.25
C ALA A 34 8.55 5.65 7.78
N LYS A 35 8.01 5.19 8.92
CA LYS A 35 8.33 3.85 9.44
C LYS A 35 7.46 2.81 8.75
N ALA A 36 8.08 1.73 8.25
CA ALA A 36 7.37 0.64 7.56
C ALA A 36 6.18 0.09 8.36
N LYS A 37 6.31 -0.01 9.70
CA LYS A 37 5.23 -0.46 10.60
C LYS A 37 3.95 0.38 10.53
N TYR A 38 4.02 1.64 10.09
CA TYR A 38 2.83 2.48 9.93
C TYR A 38 2.06 2.16 8.65
N VAL A 39 2.70 1.55 7.64
CA VAL A 39 2.03 1.08 6.43
C VAL A 39 1.01 -0.02 6.79
N ASP A 40 1.36 -0.90 7.72
CA ASP A 40 0.48 -1.98 8.19
C ASP A 40 -0.80 -1.48 8.87
N LEU A 41 -0.79 -0.25 9.39
CA LEU A 41 -1.96 0.35 10.02
C LEU A 41 -2.95 0.92 9.01
N VAL A 42 -2.52 1.23 7.78
CA VAL A 42 -3.38 1.90 6.79
C VAL A 42 -4.57 1.04 6.38
N GLY A 43 -4.37 -0.26 6.14
CA GLY A 43 -5.44 -1.16 5.72
C GLY A 43 -6.57 -1.27 6.74
N PRO A 44 -6.29 -1.65 8.01
CA PRO A 44 -7.31 -1.72 9.05
C PRO A 44 -8.04 -0.41 9.28
N GLN A 45 -7.31 0.72 9.30
CA GLN A 45 -7.92 2.04 9.51
C GLN A 45 -8.80 2.47 8.34
N PHE A 46 -8.38 2.18 7.11
CA PHE A 46 -9.18 2.46 5.92
C PHE A 46 -10.47 1.64 5.93
N MET A 47 -10.38 0.34 6.19
CA MET A 47 -11.55 -0.55 6.26
C MET A 47 -12.54 -0.10 7.33
N GLN A 48 -12.06 0.25 8.53
CA GLN A 48 -12.92 0.78 9.60
C GLN A 48 -13.64 2.06 9.19
N ALA A 49 -13.01 2.91 8.38
CA ALA A 49 -13.61 4.15 7.91
C ALA A 49 -14.68 3.94 6.82
N ILE A 50 -14.48 2.98 5.91
CA ILE A 50 -15.41 2.77 4.78
C ILE A 50 -16.57 1.84 5.11
N GLN A 51 -16.38 0.89 6.04
CA GLN A 51 -17.39 -0.12 6.37
C GLN A 51 -18.76 0.49 6.73
N PRO A 52 -18.88 1.52 7.58
CA PRO A 52 -20.18 2.13 7.90
C PRO A 52 -20.87 2.80 6.70
N SER A 53 -20.12 3.16 5.66
CA SER A 53 -20.67 3.84 4.47
C SER A 53 -21.20 2.87 3.42
N LEU A 54 -20.88 1.58 3.54
CA LEU A 54 -21.26 0.53 2.58
C LEU A 54 -22.50 -0.25 3.03
N ASP A 55 -22.85 -0.20 4.33
CA ASP A 55 -24.04 -0.84 4.92
C ASP A 55 -24.25 -2.27 4.41
N SER A 56 -25.31 -2.53 3.64
CA SER A 56 -25.62 -3.86 3.08
C SER A 56 -24.62 -4.37 2.03
N GLU A 57 -23.85 -3.48 1.39
CA GLU A 57 -22.81 -3.85 0.42
C GLU A 57 -21.53 -4.37 1.10
N TRP A 58 -21.40 -4.20 2.42
CA TRP A 58 -20.27 -4.75 3.17
C TRP A 58 -20.47 -6.23 3.52
N THR A 59 -20.20 -7.09 2.54
CA THR A 59 -20.23 -8.55 2.73
C THR A 59 -18.89 -9.08 3.26
N GLU A 60 -18.87 -10.33 3.73
CA GLU A 60 -17.61 -10.99 4.13
C GLU A 60 -16.65 -11.11 2.94
N GLU A 61 -17.16 -11.39 1.74
CA GLU A 61 -16.36 -11.44 0.52
C GLU A 61 -15.68 -10.08 0.24
N VAL A 62 -16.44 -8.98 0.33
CA VAL A 62 -15.92 -7.61 0.15
C VAL A 62 -14.87 -7.28 1.22
N SER A 63 -15.13 -7.63 2.48
CA SER A 63 -14.18 -7.48 3.60
C SER A 63 -12.87 -8.22 3.33
N VAL A 64 -12.93 -9.47 2.87
CA VAL A 64 -11.75 -10.27 2.51
C VAL A 64 -11.01 -9.65 1.32
N ALA A 65 -11.71 -9.21 0.28
CA ALA A 65 -11.10 -8.56 -0.88
C ALA A 65 -10.32 -7.29 -0.48
N TRP A 66 -10.87 -6.45 0.40
CA TRP A 66 -10.18 -5.29 0.95
C TRP A 66 -8.94 -5.66 1.77
N LYS A 67 -9.02 -6.69 2.63
CA LYS A 67 -7.87 -7.19 3.40
C LYS A 67 -6.74 -7.63 2.47
N LEU A 68 -7.05 -8.39 1.43
CA LEU A 68 -6.08 -8.87 0.45
C LEU A 68 -5.44 -7.72 -0.33
N LEU A 69 -6.24 -6.75 -0.77
CA LEU A 69 -5.73 -5.56 -1.47
C LEU A 69 -4.73 -4.80 -0.59
N PHE A 70 -5.09 -4.51 0.66
CA PHE A 70 -4.18 -3.79 1.56
C PHE A 70 -2.96 -4.60 1.99
N ALA A 71 -3.07 -5.93 2.08
CA ALA A 71 -1.93 -6.81 2.30
C ALA A 71 -0.94 -6.75 1.12
N HIS A 72 -1.46 -6.79 -0.12
CA HIS A 72 -0.65 -6.65 -1.35
C HIS A 72 0.06 -5.30 -1.41
N ILE A 73 -0.69 -4.21 -1.19
CA ILE A 73 -0.16 -2.85 -1.14
C ILE A 73 0.95 -2.76 -0.09
N GLY A 74 0.67 -3.23 1.13
CA GLY A 74 1.62 -3.17 2.24
C GLY A 74 2.89 -3.98 1.98
N TYR A 75 2.77 -5.16 1.39
CA TYR A 75 3.90 -6.01 1.04
C TYR A 75 4.86 -5.28 0.07
N ILE A 76 4.34 -4.79 -1.05
CA ILE A 76 5.16 -4.14 -2.09
C ILE A 76 5.75 -2.83 -1.58
N MET A 77 4.95 -2.00 -0.91
CA MET A 77 5.42 -0.70 -0.41
C MET A 77 6.55 -0.88 0.60
N LYS A 78 6.40 -1.80 1.57
CA LYS A 78 7.43 -2.04 2.58
C LYS A 78 8.69 -2.62 1.96
N GLY A 79 8.58 -3.51 0.97
CA GLY A 79 9.73 -4.01 0.21
C GLY A 79 10.50 -2.87 -0.48
N ALA A 80 9.79 -2.00 -1.19
CA ALA A 80 10.42 -0.87 -1.87
C ALA A 80 11.02 0.18 -0.90
N MET A 81 10.46 0.33 0.30
CA MET A 81 11.06 1.15 1.35
C MET A 81 12.39 0.56 1.84
N ALA A 82 12.45 -0.77 2.01
CA ALA A 82 13.68 -1.46 2.42
C ALA A 82 14.76 -1.37 1.33
N GLU A 83 14.41 -1.65 0.07
CA GLU A 83 15.31 -1.49 -1.08
C GLU A 83 15.92 -0.07 -1.13
N ALA A 84 15.08 0.96 -0.99
CA ALA A 84 15.54 2.36 -1.01
C ALA A 84 16.48 2.68 0.16
N ALA A 85 16.25 2.11 1.35
CA ALA A 85 17.13 2.28 2.50
C ALA A 85 18.49 1.62 2.29
N GLU A 86 18.52 0.42 1.69
CA GLU A 86 19.76 -0.27 1.34
C GLU A 86 20.56 0.48 0.27
N GLU A 87 19.90 1.00 -0.76
CA GLU A 87 20.53 1.83 -1.80
C GLU A 87 21.14 3.12 -1.22
N GLU A 88 20.45 3.80 -0.31
CA GLU A 88 20.94 5.01 0.36
C GLU A 88 22.17 4.69 1.24
N ALA A 89 22.14 3.57 1.96
CA ALA A 89 23.26 3.11 2.79
C ALA A 89 24.49 2.71 1.96
N ALA A 90 24.29 2.08 0.79
CA ALA A 90 25.38 1.71 -0.12
C ALA A 90 26.08 2.94 -0.71
N LYS A 91 25.31 3.97 -1.09
CA LYS A 91 25.86 5.25 -1.59
C LYS A 91 26.68 6.00 -0.56
N GLY A 92 26.32 5.91 0.72
CA GLY A 92 27.10 6.53 1.81
C GLY A 92 28.40 5.79 2.14
N ARG A 93 28.63 4.60 1.60
CA ARG A 93 29.85 3.78 1.79
C ARG A 93 30.85 3.91 0.63
N ALA A 94 30.43 4.48 -0.50
CA ALA A 94 31.24 4.72 -1.69
C ALA A 94 31.85 6.13 -1.66
#